data_AF-A0A931HU19-F1
#
_entry.id   AF-A0A931HU19-F1
#
_cell.length_a   1.000
_cell.length_b   1.000
_cell.length_c   1.000
_cell.angle_alpha   90.00
_cell.angle_beta   90.00
_cell.angle_gamma   90.00
#
_symmetry.space_group_name_H-M   'P 1'
#
loop_
_entity.id
_entity.type
_entity.pdbx_description
1 polymer ?
#
loop_
_entity_poly.entity_id
_entity_poly.type
_entity_poly.pdbx_seq_one_letter_code
_entity_poly.pdbx_strand_id
1 'polypeptide(L)'
;MRRIQLANGTTVEVECLSCALVNGVVEPDGGVIYESDYFHAHQDVAYPIRGLVILASKRHVKSLDELTEEEKIDYIQVLSKIRESQRKVLGIEYVYYFYNEDTTHHFHTWMVPRYEWMYDFGRSVESVRPVLLHARNEMNDDENMEEVKKSIAALTVELNR
;
A
#
# COMPACT_ATOMS: atom_id res chain seq x y z
N MET A 1 14.44 16.21 6.91
CA MET A 1 14.51 15.05 6.00
C MET A 1 14.53 13.77 6.83
N ARG A 2 13.97 12.67 6.32
CA ARG A 2 13.88 11.36 6.99
C ARG A 2 14.62 10.32 6.17
N ARG A 3 15.34 9.44 6.85
CA ARG A 3 16.04 8.30 6.25
C ARG A 3 15.16 7.05 6.34
N ILE A 4 14.77 6.50 5.19
CA ILE A 4 13.85 5.35 5.08
C ILE A 4 14.53 4.25 4.29
N GLN A 5 14.50 3.02 4.82
CA GLN A 5 15.00 1.84 4.13
C GLN A 5 13.83 1.15 3.41
N LEU A 6 13.98 0.94 2.10
CA LEU A 6 13.05 0.21 1.25
C LEU A 6 13.30 -1.30 1.34
N ALA A 7 12.35 -2.10 0.89
CA ALA A 7 12.40 -3.57 0.89
C ALA A 7 13.58 -4.10 0.05
N ASN A 8 13.91 -3.43 -1.05
CA ASN A 8 15.09 -3.74 -1.88
C ASN A 8 16.45 -3.38 -1.22
N GLY A 9 16.45 -2.94 0.05
CA GLY A 9 17.65 -2.60 0.82
C GLY A 9 18.17 -1.18 0.58
N THR A 10 17.66 -0.47 -0.43
CA THR A 10 18.03 0.92 -0.72
C THR A 10 17.57 1.85 0.41
N THR A 11 18.35 2.87 0.71
CA THR A 11 17.97 3.90 1.66
C THR A 11 17.74 5.23 0.95
N VAL A 12 16.57 5.83 1.17
CA VAL A 12 16.20 7.14 0.62
C VAL A 12 16.13 8.20 1.72
N GLU A 13 16.51 9.43 1.40
CA GLU A 13 16.39 10.58 2.29
C GLU A 13 15.42 11.60 1.69
N VAL A 14 14.24 11.74 2.28
CA VAL A 14 13.14 12.56 1.75
C VAL A 14 12.40 13.29 2.87
N GLU A 15 11.80 14.44 2.56
CA GLU A 15 10.91 15.12 3.51
C GLU A 15 9.59 14.36 3.70
N CYS A 16 9.06 13.80 2.61
CA CYS A 16 7.84 13.00 2.60
C CYS A 16 7.94 11.89 1.56
N LEU A 17 7.84 10.63 2.00
CA LEU A 17 7.94 9.47 1.11
C LEU A 17 6.78 9.40 0.12
N SER A 18 5.54 9.59 0.56
CA SER A 18 4.38 9.54 -0.35
C SER A 18 4.47 10.62 -1.43
N CYS A 19 4.90 11.84 -1.10
CA CYS A 19 5.16 12.86 -2.13
C CYS A 19 6.29 12.46 -3.08
N ALA A 20 7.36 11.84 -2.58
CA ALA A 20 8.45 11.37 -3.43
C ALA A 20 7.98 10.26 -4.38
N LEU A 21 7.10 9.37 -3.93
CA LEU A 21 6.48 8.31 -4.74
C LEU A 21 5.52 8.90 -5.79
N VAL A 22 4.59 9.75 -5.37
CA VAL A 22 3.60 10.41 -6.25
C VAL A 22 4.28 11.24 -7.33
N ASN A 23 5.37 11.94 -7.01
CA ASN A 23 6.10 12.77 -7.97
C ASN A 23 7.14 11.99 -8.79
N GLY A 24 7.24 10.66 -8.63
CA GLY A 24 8.20 9.82 -9.36
C GLY A 24 9.66 10.03 -8.98
N VAL A 25 9.94 10.66 -7.83
CA VAL A 25 11.31 10.80 -7.28
C VAL A 25 11.80 9.47 -6.71
N VAL A 26 10.89 8.67 -6.16
CA VAL A 26 11.11 7.29 -5.75
C VAL A 26 10.14 6.43 -6.52
N GLU A 27 10.62 5.39 -7.20
CA GLU A 27 9.75 4.41 -7.84
C GLU A 27 9.55 3.22 -6.89
N PRO A 28 8.29 2.83 -6.61
CA PRO A 28 8.03 1.63 -5.83
C PRO A 28 8.39 0.39 -6.66
N ASP A 29 8.86 -0.66 -6.00
CA ASP A 29 9.11 -1.94 -6.67
C ASP A 29 7.76 -2.48 -7.22
N GLY A 30 7.67 -2.60 -8.54
CA GLY A 30 6.42 -2.97 -9.24
C GLY A 30 5.62 -1.77 -9.78
N GLY A 31 6.05 -0.54 -9.50
CA GLY A 31 5.48 0.68 -10.08
C GLY A 31 4.11 1.06 -9.52
N VAL A 32 3.55 2.09 -10.15
CA VAL A 32 2.19 2.57 -9.88
C VAL A 32 1.20 1.58 -10.48
N ILE A 33 0.25 1.08 -9.68
CA ILE A 33 -0.74 0.11 -10.15
C ILE A 33 -2.01 0.78 -10.67
N TYR A 34 -2.32 1.97 -10.18
CA TYR A 34 -3.48 2.75 -10.59
C TYR A 34 -3.36 4.20 -10.16
N GLU A 35 -3.90 5.10 -10.97
CA GLU A 35 -4.07 6.50 -10.63
C GLU A 35 -5.46 6.99 -11.01
N SER A 36 -6.01 7.86 -10.18
CA SER A 36 -7.14 8.72 -10.51
C SER A 36 -6.67 10.17 -10.62
N ASP A 37 -7.60 11.10 -10.73
CA ASP A 37 -7.31 12.53 -10.69
C ASP A 37 -6.69 12.96 -9.34
N TYR A 38 -7.08 12.31 -8.24
CA TYR A 38 -6.70 12.73 -6.89
C TYR A 38 -5.84 11.73 -6.11
N PHE A 39 -5.79 10.47 -6.52
CA PHE A 39 -5.10 9.41 -5.78
C PHE A 39 -4.14 8.60 -6.65
N HIS A 40 -3.16 8.03 -5.96
CA HIS A 40 -2.11 7.19 -6.50
C HIS A 40 -2.03 5.90 -5.68
N ALA A 41 -2.07 4.75 -6.34
CA ALA A 41 -2.01 3.44 -5.71
C ALA A 41 -0.76 2.66 -6.13
N HIS A 42 -0.10 2.03 -5.16
CA HIS A 42 1.11 1.21 -5.38
C HIS A 42 1.24 0.14 -4.30
N GLN A 43 2.13 -0.83 -4.50
CA GLN A 43 2.53 -1.78 -3.45
C GLN A 43 3.35 -1.05 -2.37
N ASP A 44 3.17 -1.43 -1.10
CA ASP A 44 4.04 -0.91 -0.04
C ASP A 44 5.52 -1.27 -0.27
N VAL A 45 6.37 -0.26 -0.19
CA VAL A 45 7.80 -0.35 -0.50
C VAL A 45 8.65 -0.95 0.62
N ALA A 46 8.09 -1.23 1.79
CA ALA A 46 8.79 -1.76 2.96
C ALA A 46 8.28 -3.15 3.38
N TYR A 47 7.05 -3.51 3.03
CA TYR A 47 6.38 -4.75 3.44
C TYR A 47 6.00 -5.59 2.21
N PRO A 48 6.73 -6.68 1.91
CA PRO A 48 6.52 -7.51 0.72
C PRO A 48 5.34 -8.48 0.90
N ILE A 49 4.15 -7.94 1.22
CA ILE A 49 2.93 -8.74 1.36
C ILE A 49 2.20 -8.74 0.01
N ARG A 50 1.99 -9.94 -0.54
CA ARG A 50 1.25 -10.15 -1.79
C ARG A 50 -0.09 -9.40 -1.78
N GLY A 51 -0.25 -8.46 -2.71
CA GLY A 51 -1.48 -7.68 -2.88
C GLY A 51 -1.73 -6.61 -1.82
N LEU A 52 -0.74 -6.24 -0.99
CA LEU A 52 -0.84 -5.09 -0.09
C LEU A 52 -0.73 -3.81 -0.91
N VAL A 53 -1.77 -2.98 -0.85
CA VAL A 53 -1.84 -1.73 -1.60
C VAL A 53 -1.85 -0.54 -0.66
N ILE A 54 -1.05 0.47 -1.00
CA ILE A 54 -1.10 1.80 -0.41
C ILE A 54 -1.87 2.71 -1.38
N LEU A 55 -2.96 3.31 -0.90
CA LEU A 55 -3.68 4.37 -1.61
C LEU A 55 -3.33 5.71 -0.96
N ALA A 56 -2.58 6.55 -1.67
CA ALA A 56 -2.14 7.86 -1.19
C ALA A 56 -2.78 8.98 -2.00
N SER A 57 -3.08 10.10 -1.35
CA SER A 57 -3.49 11.32 -2.07
C SER A 57 -2.35 11.81 -2.99
N LYS A 58 -2.68 12.50 -4.07
CA LYS A 58 -1.67 13.18 -4.89
C LYS A 58 -1.24 14.50 -4.24
N ARG A 59 -2.23 15.26 -3.77
CA ARG A 59 -2.01 16.49 -2.99
C ARG A 59 -1.50 16.14 -1.60
N HIS A 60 -0.55 16.92 -1.08
CA HIS A 60 -0.09 16.74 0.30
C HIS A 60 -1.16 17.24 1.28
N VAL A 61 -1.87 16.30 1.90
CA VAL A 61 -2.73 16.49 3.07
C VAL A 61 -2.36 15.49 4.14
N LYS A 62 -2.80 15.72 5.38
CA LYS A 62 -2.44 14.90 6.54
C LYS A 62 -3.62 14.14 7.10
N SER A 63 -4.80 14.73 7.06
CA SER A 63 -6.00 14.20 7.70
C SER A 63 -7.15 14.01 6.71
N LEU A 64 -8.13 13.19 7.09
CA LEU A 64 -9.26 12.83 6.24
C LEU A 64 -10.18 14.05 5.98
N ASP A 65 -10.25 14.97 6.94
CA ASP A 65 -11.05 16.19 6.87
C ASP A 65 -10.39 17.31 6.04
N GLU A 66 -9.12 17.16 5.66
CA GLU A 66 -8.43 18.07 4.71
C GLU A 66 -8.75 17.75 3.24
N LEU A 67 -9.41 16.62 2.96
CA LEU A 67 -9.90 16.28 1.62
C LEU A 67 -11.09 17.16 1.23
N THR A 68 -11.10 17.60 -0.02
CA THR A 68 -12.28 18.19 -0.69
C THR A 68 -13.37 17.14 -0.89
N GLU A 69 -14.59 17.57 -1.20
CA GLU A 69 -15.69 16.63 -1.44
C GLU A 69 -15.43 15.75 -2.68
N GLU A 70 -14.82 16.32 -3.72
CA GLU A 70 -14.38 15.59 -4.91
C GLU A 70 -13.34 14.53 -4.58
N GLU A 71 -12.33 14.89 -3.77
CA GLU A 71 -11.30 13.95 -3.31
C GLU A 71 -11.90 12.85 -2.42
N LYS A 72 -12.89 13.15 -1.56
CA LYS A 72 -13.55 12.12 -0.73
C LYS A 72 -14.32 11.11 -1.57
N ILE A 73 -15.02 11.58 -2.60
CA ILE A 73 -15.78 10.72 -3.52
C ILE A 73 -14.80 9.84 -4.32
N ASP A 74 -13.75 10.42 -4.88
CA ASP A 74 -12.75 9.67 -5.61
C ASP A 74 -12.03 8.66 -4.71
N TYR A 75 -11.66 9.06 -3.49
CA TYR A 75 -11.04 8.18 -2.50
C TYR A 75 -11.84 6.89 -2.27
N ILE A 76 -13.15 7.00 -1.98
CA ILE A 76 -13.97 5.82 -1.70
C ILE A 76 -14.19 4.97 -2.95
N GLN A 77 -14.29 5.58 -4.13
CA GLN A 77 -14.42 4.88 -5.41
C GLN A 77 -13.16 4.08 -5.74
N VAL A 78 -11.99 4.70 -5.63
CA VAL A 78 -10.70 4.04 -5.87
C VAL A 78 -10.45 2.93 -4.85
N LEU A 79 -10.71 3.18 -3.57
CA LEU A 79 -10.56 2.18 -2.51
C LEU A 79 -11.43 0.94 -2.78
N SER A 80 -12.68 1.16 -3.18
CA SER A 80 -13.62 0.08 -3.53
C SER A 80 -13.15 -0.70 -4.76
N LYS A 81 -12.70 0.01 -5.81
CA LYS A 81 -12.18 -0.59 -7.05
C LYS A 81 -10.96 -1.47 -6.80
N ILE A 82 -10.03 -1.03 -5.96
CA ILE A 82 -8.86 -1.82 -5.54
C ILE A 82 -9.31 -3.07 -4.78
N ARG A 83 -10.25 -2.93 -3.83
CA ARG A 83 -10.71 -4.07 -3.04
C ARG A 83 -11.38 -5.13 -3.91
N GLU A 84 -12.22 -4.71 -4.86
CA GLU A 84 -12.86 -5.62 -5.82
C GLU A 84 -11.82 -6.35 -6.68
N SER A 85 -10.82 -5.64 -7.18
CA SER A 85 -9.73 -6.21 -7.98
C SER A 85 -8.92 -7.24 -7.18
N GLN A 86 -8.55 -6.93 -5.94
CA GLN A 86 -7.89 -7.86 -5.01
C GLN A 86 -8.69 -9.15 -4.82
N ARG A 87 -10.01 -9.07 -4.71
CA ARG A 87 -10.87 -10.25 -4.59
C ARG A 87 -10.87 -11.05 -5.90
N LYS A 88 -11.10 -10.36 -7.01
CA LYS A 88 -11.32 -10.97 -8.33
C LYS A 88 -10.08 -11.67 -8.88
N VAL A 89 -8.92 -11.02 -8.85
CA VAL A 89 -7.72 -11.53 -9.52
C VAL A 89 -6.72 -12.20 -8.58
N LEU A 90 -6.76 -11.89 -7.28
CA LEU A 90 -5.82 -12.47 -6.31
C LEU A 90 -6.47 -13.46 -5.33
N GLY A 91 -7.80 -13.59 -5.34
CA GLY A 91 -8.54 -14.45 -4.40
C GLY A 91 -8.49 -13.97 -2.96
N ILE A 92 -8.16 -12.69 -2.71
CA ILE A 92 -8.05 -12.16 -1.34
C ILE A 92 -9.44 -12.05 -0.73
N GLU A 93 -9.69 -12.82 0.33
CA GLU A 93 -10.99 -12.87 1.03
C GLU A 93 -11.18 -11.68 1.98
N TYR A 94 -10.17 -11.40 2.80
CA TYR A 94 -10.23 -10.37 3.84
C TYR A 94 -9.10 -9.36 3.69
N VAL A 95 -9.41 -8.10 3.97
CA VAL A 95 -8.48 -6.97 3.94
C VAL A 95 -8.73 -6.14 5.18
N TYR A 96 -7.66 -5.74 5.85
CA TYR A 96 -7.71 -4.74 6.90
C TYR A 96 -7.31 -3.38 6.32
N TYR A 97 -8.00 -2.34 6.76
CA TYR A 97 -7.73 -0.97 6.37
C TYR A 97 -7.05 -0.25 7.52
N PHE A 98 -5.85 0.28 7.28
CA PHE A 98 -5.12 1.06 8.29
C PHE A 98 -4.91 2.47 7.81
N TYR A 99 -5.31 3.39 8.68
CA TYR A 99 -5.16 4.82 8.52
C TYR A 99 -4.92 5.40 9.91
N ASN A 100 -3.89 6.23 10.05
CA ASN A 100 -3.52 6.83 11.33
C ASN A 100 -2.93 8.24 11.12
N GLU A 101 -3.48 9.21 11.86
CA GLU A 101 -3.14 10.64 11.77
C GLU A 101 -2.14 11.07 12.87
N ASP A 102 -1.80 10.16 13.79
CA ASP A 102 -0.86 10.39 14.90
C ASP A 102 0.61 10.44 14.45
N THR A 103 0.81 10.65 13.16
CA THR A 103 2.11 10.78 12.53
C THR A 103 2.10 11.99 11.59
N THR A 104 3.24 12.65 11.39
CA THR A 104 3.30 13.83 10.50
C THR A 104 3.30 13.46 9.01
N HIS A 105 2.77 12.29 8.65
CA HIS A 105 2.86 11.77 7.29
C HIS A 105 1.72 12.31 6.42
N HIS A 106 1.94 12.14 5.13
CA HIS A 106 0.98 12.39 4.07
C HIS A 106 -0.17 11.37 4.17
N PHE A 107 -1.39 11.78 3.82
CA PHE A 107 -2.60 10.94 3.84
C PHE A 107 -2.46 9.71 2.94
N HIS A 108 -2.49 8.53 3.55
CA HIS A 108 -2.51 7.28 2.83
C HIS A 108 -3.19 6.20 3.65
N THR A 109 -3.84 5.27 2.96
CA THR A 109 -4.52 4.13 3.56
C THR A 109 -3.84 2.85 3.11
N TRP A 110 -3.54 1.99 4.07
CA TRP A 110 -3.02 0.66 3.80
C TRP A 110 -4.19 -0.31 3.67
N MET A 111 -4.20 -1.06 2.58
CA MET A 111 -5.11 -2.17 2.34
C MET A 111 -4.32 -3.46 2.52
N VAL A 112 -4.32 -4.01 3.74
CA VAL A 112 -3.50 -5.17 4.14
C VAL A 112 -4.31 -6.47 3.99
N PRO A 113 -4.00 -7.33 3.00
CA PRO A 113 -4.65 -8.64 2.87
C PRO A 113 -4.40 -9.50 4.09
N ARG A 114 -5.37 -10.34 4.45
CA ARG A 114 -5.22 -11.35 5.51
C ARG A 114 -5.08 -12.74 4.90
N TYR A 115 -3.94 -13.37 5.16
CA TYR A 115 -3.63 -14.74 4.76
C TYR A 115 -3.55 -15.65 5.99
N GLU A 116 -3.68 -16.97 5.78
CA GLU A 116 -3.71 -17.96 6.88
C GLU A 116 -2.49 -17.89 7.80
N TRP A 117 -1.28 -17.75 7.24
CA TRP A 117 -0.03 -17.64 8.02
C TRP A 117 -0.04 -16.45 8.99
N MET A 118 -0.83 -15.40 8.70
CA MET A 118 -0.90 -14.22 9.57
C MET A 118 -1.66 -14.50 10.87
N TYR A 119 -2.44 -15.58 10.94
CA TYR A 119 -3.19 -15.94 12.15
C TYR A 119 -2.30 -16.50 13.26
N ASP A 120 -1.07 -16.90 12.95
CA ASP A 120 -0.06 -17.27 13.95
C ASP A 120 0.32 -16.07 14.85
N PHE A 121 0.09 -14.85 14.38
CA PHE A 121 0.29 -13.60 15.12
C PHE A 121 -0.98 -13.05 15.76
N GLY A 122 -2.12 -13.74 15.62
CA GLY A 122 -3.42 -13.34 16.14
C GLY A 122 -4.44 -12.95 15.07
N ARG A 123 -5.70 -12.76 15.51
CA ARG A 123 -6.87 -12.56 14.63
C ARG A 123 -7.46 -11.16 14.67
N SER A 124 -6.94 -10.26 15.51
CA SER A 124 -7.43 -8.89 15.67
C SER A 124 -6.35 -7.85 15.32
N VAL A 125 -6.68 -6.58 15.53
CA VAL A 125 -5.86 -5.42 15.15
C VAL A 125 -4.42 -5.48 15.69
N GLU A 126 -4.21 -6.06 16.87
CA GLU A 126 -2.90 -6.23 17.49
C GLU A 126 -1.95 -7.14 16.70
N SER A 127 -2.48 -8.03 15.84
CA SER A 127 -1.67 -8.92 15.00
C SER A 127 -0.96 -8.21 13.85
N VAL A 128 -1.41 -7.01 13.47
CA VAL A 128 -0.96 -6.37 12.23
C VAL A 128 0.49 -5.94 12.29
N ARG A 129 0.93 -5.33 13.38
CA ARG A 129 2.32 -4.91 13.52
C ARG A 129 3.29 -6.11 13.51
N PRO A 130 3.07 -7.19 14.28
CA PRO A 130 3.87 -8.40 14.15
C PRO A 130 3.91 -8.99 12.73
N VAL A 131 2.76 -9.06 12.05
CA VAL A 131 2.66 -9.55 10.66
C VAL A 131 3.52 -8.73 9.71
N LEU A 132 3.42 -7.41 9.78
CA LEU A 132 4.22 -6.49 8.95
C LEU A 132 5.71 -6.67 9.22
N LEU A 133 6.11 -6.78 10.50
CA LEU A 133 7.51 -7.00 10.86
C LEU A 133 8.03 -8.35 10.38
N HIS A 134 7.23 -9.42 10.48
CA HIS A 134 7.58 -10.73 9.94
C HIS A 134 7.78 -10.66 8.43
N ALA A 135 6.82 -10.09 7.69
CA ALA A 135 6.96 -9.90 6.24
C ALA A 135 8.24 -9.13 5.87
N ARG A 136 8.52 -8.04 6.59
CA ARG A 136 9.72 -7.23 6.35
C ARG A 136 11.04 -7.95 6.67
N ASN A 137 11.07 -8.79 7.70
CA ASN A 137 12.34 -9.35 8.17
C ASN A 137 12.61 -10.76 7.64
N GLU A 138 11.56 -11.49 7.27
CA GLU A 138 11.64 -12.93 6.98
C GLU A 138 11.11 -13.30 5.59
N MET A 139 10.44 -12.39 4.86
CA MET A 139 9.82 -12.68 3.56
C MET A 139 10.38 -11.83 2.39
N ASN A 140 11.64 -11.37 2.47
CA ASN A 140 12.30 -10.66 1.36
C ASN A 140 13.07 -11.61 0.41
N ASP A 141 12.79 -12.91 0.45
CA ASP A 141 13.39 -13.87 -0.48
C ASP A 141 12.85 -13.70 -1.92
N ASP A 142 13.60 -14.20 -2.90
CA ASP A 142 13.29 -14.06 -4.32
C ASP A 142 11.92 -14.68 -4.68
N GLU A 143 11.52 -15.75 -4.01
CA GLU A 143 10.25 -16.44 -4.26
C GLU A 143 9.06 -15.56 -3.86
N ASN A 144 9.06 -15.04 -2.63
CA ASN A 144 7.99 -14.14 -2.18
C ASN A 144 7.97 -12.84 -2.98
N MET A 145 9.12 -12.26 -3.29
CA MET A 145 9.19 -11.03 -4.10
C MET A 145 8.66 -11.23 -5.52
N GLU A 146 8.86 -12.40 -6.11
CA GLU A 146 8.29 -12.75 -7.41
C GLU A 146 6.75 -12.86 -7.34
N GLU A 147 6.21 -13.45 -6.27
CA GLU A 147 4.76 -13.51 -6.05
C GLU A 147 4.14 -12.13 -5.81
N VAL A 148 4.83 -11.25 -5.07
CA VAL A 148 4.44 -9.85 -4.92
C VAL A 148 4.38 -9.18 -6.29
N LYS A 149 5.43 -9.26 -7.11
CA LYS A 149 5.47 -8.66 -8.47
C LYS A 149 4.37 -9.18 -9.38
N LYS A 150 4.13 -10.49 -9.43
CA LYS A 150 3.02 -11.08 -10.19
C LYS A 150 1.67 -10.54 -9.74
N SER A 151 1.48 -10.40 -8.42
CA SER A 151 0.23 -9.89 -7.87
C SER A 151 -0.02 -8.42 -8.24
N ILE A 152 1.03 -7.60 -8.22
CA ILE A 152 1.01 -6.19 -8.65
C ILE A 152 0.68 -6.09 -10.14
N ALA A 153 1.32 -6.91 -10.97
CA ALA A 153 1.05 -6.93 -12.41
C ALA A 153 -0.42 -7.31 -12.71
N ALA A 154 -0.95 -8.33 -12.03
CA ALA A 154 -2.35 -8.73 -12.19
C ALA A 154 -3.34 -7.64 -11.75
N LEU A 155 -3.06 -6.97 -10.62
CA LEU A 155 -3.86 -5.83 -10.15
C LEU A 155 -3.79 -4.66 -11.13
N THR A 156 -2.60 -4.33 -11.63
CA THR A 156 -2.41 -3.24 -12.61
C THR A 156 -3.22 -3.49 -13.87
N VAL A 157 -3.21 -4.71 -14.40
CA VAL A 157 -4.03 -5.07 -15.56
C VAL A 157 -5.52 -4.94 -15.25
N GLU A 158 -5.99 -5.41 -14.09
CA GLU A 158 -7.42 -5.36 -13.75
C GLU A 158 -7.92 -3.92 -13.49
N LEU A 159 -7.12 -3.11 -12.82
CA LEU A 159 -7.48 -1.74 -12.43
C LEU A 159 -7.57 -0.79 -13.62
N ASN A 160 -6.86 -1.07 -14.71
CA ASN A 160 -6.78 -0.23 -15.90
C ASN A 160 -7.56 -0.80 -17.11
N ARG A 161 -8.48 -1.74 -16.86
CA ARG A 161 -9.51 -2.14 -17.84
C ARG A 161 -10.68 -1.17 -17.83
#